data_AF-A0A4Z2EA23-F1
#
_entry.id   AF-A0A4Z2EA23-F1
#
_cell.length_a   1.000
_cell.length_b   1.000
_cell.length_c   1.000
_cell.angle_alpha   90.00
_cell.angle_beta   90.00
_cell.angle_gamma   90.00
#
_symmetry.space_group_name_H-M   'P 1'
#
loop_
_entity.id
_entity.type
_entity.pdbx_description
1 polymer ?
#
loop_
_entity_poly.entity_id
_entity_poly.type
_entity_poly.pdbx_seq_one_letter_code
_entity_poly.pdbx_strand_id
1 'polypeptide(L)'
;MWEEPEATAWRVDGVMWEEPEATAWRVDGVMTNEQLVAFLSKYRGKNFIKSHGRDNARFIRKQGLDRLFYECDTHMWRLGDRKIPEGIAVDGGSDWFLLNRPFVDYVVNSRDELVGSMKRFYTYTLLPAESFFHTVLENSAHCETMVDNNLRLTNWNRKLGCPWSRCGGTADGFYKRNSC
;
A
#
# COMPACT_ATOMS: atom_id res chain seq x y z
N MET A 1 -28.63 12.15 13.34
CA MET A 1 -28.78 11.48 12.04
C MET A 1 -27.77 12.13 11.14
N TRP A 2 -26.53 11.64 11.23
CA TRP A 2 -25.43 12.08 10.39
C TRP A 2 -25.07 10.86 9.56
N GLU A 3 -25.27 10.98 8.25
CA GLU A 3 -24.83 9.97 7.29
C GLU A 3 -23.31 9.86 7.38
N GLU A 4 -22.84 8.62 7.47
CA GLU A 4 -21.42 8.27 7.36
C GLU A 4 -20.88 8.84 6.04
N PRO A 5 -19.66 9.43 6.00
CA PRO A 5 -19.03 9.64 4.72
C PRO A 5 -18.70 8.24 4.17
N GLU A 6 -19.46 7.85 3.14
CA GLU A 6 -19.18 6.67 2.34
C GLU A 6 -17.68 6.60 2.04
N ALA A 7 -17.12 5.40 2.22
CA ALA A 7 -15.72 5.09 2.00
C ALA A 7 -15.16 5.81 0.77
N THR A 8 -14.01 6.46 0.92
CA THR A 8 -13.29 7.03 -0.24
C THR A 8 -12.65 5.89 -1.02
N ALA A 9 -13.45 5.20 -1.83
CA ALA A 9 -12.97 4.25 -2.82
C ALA A 9 -12.27 5.04 -3.94
N TRP A 10 -10.99 4.75 -4.20
CA TRP A 10 -10.24 5.39 -5.28
C TRP A 10 -10.24 4.48 -6.51
N ARG A 11 -10.95 4.87 -7.57
CA ARG A 11 -10.81 4.25 -8.90
C ARG A 11 -9.69 4.95 -9.67
N VAL A 12 -8.63 4.23 -10.03
CA VAL A 12 -7.65 4.67 -11.04
C VAL A 12 -7.63 3.63 -12.15
N ASP A 13 -7.99 4.03 -13.37
CA ASP A 13 -7.91 3.24 -14.61
C ASP A 13 -8.60 1.86 -14.59
N GLY A 14 -9.78 1.77 -13.97
CA GLY A 14 -10.58 0.53 -13.98
C GLY A 14 -10.07 -0.57 -13.05
N VAL A 15 -8.98 -0.32 -12.31
CA VAL A 15 -8.61 -1.13 -11.14
C VAL A 15 -9.41 -0.61 -9.95
N MET A 16 -10.33 -1.44 -9.47
CA MET A 16 -11.04 -1.19 -8.23
C MET A 16 -10.07 -1.45 -7.07
N TRP A 17 -9.64 -0.39 -6.41
CA TRP A 17 -9.03 -0.49 -5.09
C TRP A 17 -10.15 -0.49 -4.04
N GLU A 18 -10.99 -1.53 -4.06
CA GLU A 18 -11.87 -1.80 -2.93
C GLU A 18 -11.08 -2.68 -1.95
N GLU A 19 -10.66 -2.11 -0.82
CA GLU A 19 -10.48 -2.95 0.35
C GLU A 19 -11.87 -3.43 0.75
N PRO A 20 -12.16 -4.75 0.75
CA PRO A 20 -13.40 -5.26 1.28
C PRO A 20 -13.41 -4.91 2.77
N GLU A 21 -14.19 -3.89 3.11
CA GLU A 21 -14.44 -3.41 4.47
C GLU A 21 -13.21 -3.42 5.39
N ALA A 22 -12.50 -2.30 5.48
CA ALA A 22 -11.60 -2.01 6.60
C ALA A 22 -12.35 -1.86 7.95
N THR A 23 -13.43 -2.60 8.18
CA THR A 23 -14.21 -2.63 9.44
C THR A 23 -13.46 -3.31 10.59
N ALA A 24 -12.27 -3.87 10.34
CA ALA A 24 -11.41 -4.45 11.37
C ALA A 24 -10.61 -3.42 12.20
N TRP A 25 -10.50 -2.16 11.75
CA TRP A 25 -9.64 -1.16 12.39
C TRP A 25 -10.44 0.01 12.94
N ARG A 26 -10.24 0.32 14.22
CA ARG A 26 -10.75 1.55 14.83
C ARG A 26 -9.80 2.70 14.55
N VAL A 27 -10.29 3.76 13.92
CA VAL A 27 -9.54 5.00 13.68
C VAL A 27 -10.11 6.08 14.56
N ASP A 28 -9.34 6.48 15.58
CA ASP A 28 -9.71 7.56 16.49
C ASP A 28 -8.79 8.78 16.26
N GLY A 29 -9.37 9.98 16.23
CA GLY A 29 -8.62 11.23 16.09
C GLY A 29 -7.93 11.62 17.39
N VAL A 30 -6.60 11.75 17.36
CA VAL A 30 -5.79 12.20 18.52
C VAL A 30 -5.54 13.73 18.51
N MET A 31 -5.96 14.41 17.43
CA MET A 31 -5.70 15.81 17.13
C MET A 31 -7.00 16.49 16.69
N THR A 32 -7.19 17.79 16.98
CA THR A 32 -8.38 18.51 16.52
C THR A 32 -8.27 18.86 15.03
N ASN A 33 -9.41 19.11 14.39
CA ASN A 33 -9.45 19.50 12.97
C ASN A 33 -8.66 20.79 12.72
N GLU A 34 -8.72 21.78 13.61
CA GLU A 34 -8.01 23.05 13.46
C GLU A 34 -6.50 22.84 13.48
N GLN A 35 -6.02 22.00 14.41
CA GLN A 35 -4.60 21.68 14.47
C GLN A 35 -4.18 20.94 13.19
N LEU A 36 -4.97 19.96 12.74
CA LEU A 36 -4.66 19.15 11.55
C LEU A 36 -4.59 20.04 10.31
N VAL A 37 -5.58 20.90 10.11
CA VAL A 37 -5.63 21.87 9.02
C VAL A 37 -4.44 22.82 9.08
N ALA A 38 -4.08 23.34 10.27
CA ALA A 38 -2.91 24.20 10.43
C ALA A 38 -1.60 23.49 10.04
N PHE A 39 -1.43 22.23 10.46
CA PHE A 39 -0.26 21.42 10.12
C PHE A 39 -0.16 21.13 8.62
N LEU A 40 -1.25 20.64 8.00
CA LEU A 40 -1.28 20.29 6.59
C LEU A 40 -1.20 21.54 5.69
N SER A 41 -1.73 22.67 6.13
CA SER A 41 -1.58 23.95 5.42
C SER A 41 -0.12 24.39 5.36
N LYS A 42 0.62 24.22 6.46
CA LYS A 42 2.06 24.55 6.52
C LYS A 42 2.90 23.64 5.62
N TYR A 43 2.55 22.36 5.52
CA TYR A 43 3.30 21.36 4.76
C TYR A 43 2.56 20.84 3.51
N ARG A 44 1.73 21.68 2.89
CA ARG A 44 0.85 21.30 1.76
C ARG A 44 1.56 20.65 0.56
N GLY A 45 2.86 20.92 0.39
CA GLY A 45 3.69 20.40 -0.68
C GLY A 45 4.41 19.09 -0.34
N LYS A 46 4.11 18.47 0.80
CA LYS A 46 4.74 17.22 1.26
C LYS A 46 3.77 16.03 1.15
N ASN A 47 4.34 14.84 1.00
CA ASN A 47 3.65 13.56 0.97
C ASN A 47 4.08 12.77 2.22
N PHE A 48 3.12 12.39 3.05
CA PHE A 48 3.32 11.73 4.34
C PHE A 48 3.05 10.24 4.18
N ILE A 49 4.11 9.46 4.05
CA ILE A 49 4.05 8.02 3.77
C ILE A 49 5.13 7.32 4.58
N LYS A 50 4.80 6.21 5.24
CA LYS A 50 5.71 5.54 6.19
C LYS A 50 6.32 4.30 5.55
N SER A 51 7.64 4.29 5.40
CA SER A 51 8.41 3.15 4.92
C SER A 51 8.64 2.12 6.03
N HIS A 52 8.92 0.89 5.64
CA HIS A 52 9.12 -0.22 6.56
C HIS A 52 10.41 -0.09 7.40
N GLY A 53 11.38 0.72 6.94
CA GLY A 53 12.59 1.11 7.67
C GLY A 53 13.54 -0.04 8.03
N ARG A 54 13.54 -1.13 7.25
CA ARG A 54 14.32 -2.36 7.51
C ARG A 54 15.04 -2.83 6.25
N ASP A 55 15.61 -4.04 6.27
CA ASP A 55 16.19 -4.68 5.10
C ASP A 55 15.16 -4.86 3.97
N ASN A 56 15.42 -4.24 2.82
CA ASN A 56 14.49 -4.21 1.68
C ASN A 56 14.33 -5.60 1.02
N ALA A 57 15.42 -6.37 0.88
CA ALA A 57 15.35 -7.71 0.32
C ALA A 57 14.43 -8.64 1.14
N ARG A 58 14.42 -8.49 2.47
CA ARG A 58 13.49 -9.18 3.36
C ARG A 58 12.06 -8.65 3.23
N PHE A 59 11.87 -7.34 3.01
CA PHE A 59 10.54 -6.76 2.78
C PHE A 59 9.89 -7.34 1.52
N ILE A 60 10.61 -7.31 0.38
CA ILE A 60 10.17 -7.86 -0.91
C ILE A 60 9.69 -9.31 -0.76
N ARG A 61 10.49 -10.17 -0.10
CA ARG A 61 10.14 -11.58 0.12
C ARG A 61 8.93 -11.76 1.05
N LYS A 62 8.77 -10.90 2.06
CA LYS A 62 7.68 -11.01 3.03
C LYS A 62 6.35 -10.54 2.48
N GLN A 63 6.37 -9.51 1.65
CA GLN A 63 5.19 -9.01 0.96
C GLN A 63 4.86 -9.82 -0.30
N GLY A 64 5.74 -10.73 -0.71
CA GLY A 64 5.54 -11.53 -1.91
C GLY A 64 5.61 -10.70 -3.19
N LEU A 65 6.35 -9.59 -3.19
CA LEU A 65 6.52 -8.76 -4.39
C LEU A 65 7.25 -9.51 -5.51
N ASP A 66 8.02 -10.54 -5.15
CA ASP A 66 8.69 -11.49 -6.05
C ASP A 66 7.76 -12.61 -6.56
N ARG A 67 6.47 -12.58 -6.22
CA ARG A 67 5.45 -13.52 -6.69
C ARG A 67 4.39 -12.80 -7.52
N LEU A 68 3.81 -13.54 -8.47
CA LEU A 68 2.72 -13.08 -9.31
C LEU A 68 1.38 -13.49 -8.69
N PHE A 69 0.48 -12.52 -8.52
CA PHE A 69 -0.85 -12.73 -8.00
C PHE A 69 -1.92 -12.34 -9.02
N TYR A 70 -3.08 -13.01 -8.99
CA TYR A 70 -4.23 -12.65 -9.79
C TYR A 70 -5.49 -12.74 -8.94
N GLU A 71 -6.26 -11.67 -8.90
CA GLU A 71 -7.55 -11.63 -8.21
C GLU A 71 -8.65 -12.15 -9.13
N CYS A 72 -9.34 -13.20 -8.71
CA CYS A 72 -10.49 -13.77 -9.42
C CYS A 72 -11.41 -14.46 -8.42
N ASP A 73 -12.73 -14.35 -8.62
CA ASP A 73 -13.74 -14.93 -7.74
C ASP A 73 -13.53 -14.59 -6.26
N THR A 74 -13.22 -13.32 -5.96
CA THR A 74 -12.92 -12.81 -4.60
C THR A 74 -11.74 -13.53 -3.92
N HIS A 75 -10.85 -14.11 -4.71
CA HIS A 75 -9.69 -14.84 -4.24
C HIS A 75 -8.40 -14.38 -4.90
N MET A 76 -7.34 -14.27 -4.10
CA MET A 76 -5.99 -13.92 -4.57
C MET A 76 -5.17 -15.17 -4.88
N TRP A 77 -5.08 -15.53 -6.15
CA TRP A 77 -4.35 -16.69 -6.63
C TRP A 77 -2.87 -16.37 -6.83
N ARG A 78 -1.96 -17.19 -6.29
CA ARG A 78 -0.53 -17.10 -6.64
C ARG A 78 -0.25 -17.97 -7.85
N LEU A 79 0.19 -17.33 -8.92
CA LEU A 79 0.45 -17.98 -10.20
C LEU A 79 1.89 -18.46 -10.35
N GLY A 80 2.83 -17.88 -9.61
CA GLY A 80 4.23 -18.27 -9.65
C GLY A 80 5.17 -17.14 -9.24
N ASP A 81 6.41 -17.24 -9.71
CA ASP A 81 7.49 -16.31 -9.38
C ASP A 81 7.65 -15.27 -10.48
N ARG A 82 8.07 -14.06 -10.11
CA ARG A 82 8.39 -13.00 -11.05
C ARG A 82 9.64 -12.25 -10.61
N LYS A 83 10.27 -11.56 -11.57
CA LYS A 83 11.41 -10.69 -11.28
C LYS A 83 10.94 -9.32 -10.85
N ILE A 84 11.68 -8.71 -9.94
CA ILE A 84 11.53 -7.30 -9.59
C ILE A 84 12.11 -6.44 -10.73
N PRO A 85 11.43 -5.37 -11.17
CA PRO A 85 11.93 -4.49 -12.21
C PRO A 85 13.31 -3.92 -11.85
N GLU A 86 14.24 -3.96 -12.80
CA GLU A 86 15.58 -3.38 -12.63
C GLU A 86 15.53 -1.86 -12.86
N GLY A 87 16.45 -1.13 -12.23
CA GLY A 87 16.56 0.33 -12.38
C GLY A 87 15.55 1.16 -11.58
N ILE A 88 14.71 0.52 -10.76
CA ILE A 88 13.73 1.16 -9.89
C ILE A 88 14.00 0.75 -8.43
N ALA A 89 14.02 1.74 -7.53
CA ALA A 89 14.06 1.47 -6.09
C ALA A 89 12.68 1.04 -5.60
N VAL A 90 12.53 -0.22 -5.18
CA VAL A 90 11.28 -0.69 -4.58
C VAL A 90 11.30 -0.40 -3.09
N ASP A 91 10.25 0.24 -2.58
CA ASP A 91 10.02 0.46 -1.16
C ASP A 91 8.54 0.24 -0.83
N GLY A 92 8.23 0.14 0.46
CA GLY A 92 6.86 0.05 0.96
C GLY A 92 6.77 0.12 2.48
N GLY A 93 5.56 0.02 3.00
CA GLY A 93 5.28 0.11 4.42
C GLY A 93 3.78 0.19 4.66
N SER A 94 3.34 1.25 5.33
CA SER A 94 1.90 1.41 5.59
C SER A 94 1.16 1.85 4.34
N ASP A 95 0.06 1.17 4.06
CA ASP A 95 -1.05 1.55 3.19
C ASP A 95 -1.83 2.80 3.63
N TRP A 96 -1.64 3.26 4.88
CA TRP A 96 -2.15 4.54 5.34
C TRP A 96 -1.14 5.67 5.06
N PHE A 97 -1.59 6.67 4.31
CA PHE A 97 -0.77 7.81 3.91
C PHE A 97 -1.63 9.08 3.73
N LEU A 98 -0.96 10.24 3.65
CA LEU A 98 -1.55 11.49 3.18
C LEU A 98 -0.73 11.99 1.98
N LEU A 99 -1.37 12.05 0.82
CA LEU A 99 -0.73 12.48 -0.42
C LEU A 99 -1.25 13.87 -0.82
N ASN A 100 -0.37 14.70 -1.34
CA ASN A 100 -0.74 16.01 -1.87
C ASN A 100 -1.35 15.88 -3.27
N ARG A 101 -2.15 16.87 -3.64
CA ARG A 101 -2.86 16.88 -4.92
C ARG A 101 -1.92 16.81 -6.14
N PRO A 102 -0.79 17.54 -6.22
CA PRO A 102 0.12 17.43 -7.36
C PRO A 102 0.64 16.00 -7.60
N PHE A 103 0.99 15.27 -6.54
CA PHE A 103 1.46 13.89 -6.68
C PHE A 103 0.32 12.93 -7.09
N VAL A 104 -0.88 13.10 -6.52
CA VAL A 104 -2.06 12.32 -6.95
C VAL A 104 -2.38 12.58 -8.42
N ASP A 105 -2.38 13.85 -8.84
CA ASP A 105 -2.63 14.24 -10.23
C ASP A 105 -1.59 13.61 -11.18
N TYR A 106 -0.32 13.56 -10.77
CA TYR A 106 0.76 12.85 -11.47
C TYR A 106 0.49 11.35 -11.60
N VAL A 107 0.17 10.66 -10.50
CA VAL A 107 -0.11 9.21 -10.51
C VAL A 107 -1.31 8.86 -11.39
N VAL A 108 -2.36 9.68 -11.36
CA VAL A 108 -3.59 9.42 -12.12
C VAL A 108 -3.41 9.74 -13.60
N ASN A 109 -2.91 10.93 -13.93
CA ASN A 109 -2.98 11.46 -15.30
C ASN A 109 -1.66 11.39 -16.08
N SER A 110 -0.53 11.04 -15.44
CA SER A 110 0.75 10.97 -16.15
C SER A 110 0.77 9.86 -17.19
N ARG A 111 1.49 10.12 -18.28
CA ARG A 111 1.85 9.15 -19.32
C ARG A 111 3.29 8.66 -19.18
N ASP A 112 3.95 8.99 -18.08
CA ASP A 112 5.32 8.59 -17.82
C ASP A 112 5.45 7.06 -17.75
N GLU A 113 6.55 6.56 -18.31
CA GLU A 113 6.83 5.12 -18.38
C GLU A 113 6.88 4.49 -16.98
N LEU A 114 7.40 5.21 -15.98
CA LEU A 114 7.41 4.77 -14.59
C LEU A 114 5.99 4.48 -14.09
N VAL A 115 5.07 5.44 -14.21
CA VAL A 115 3.69 5.27 -13.71
C VAL A 115 2.98 4.15 -14.47
N GLY A 116 3.12 4.12 -15.80
CA GLY A 116 2.51 3.08 -16.63
C GLY A 116 3.03 1.67 -16.32
N SER A 117 4.34 1.52 -16.12
CA SER A 117 4.96 0.23 -15.77
C SER A 117 4.60 -0.21 -14.34
N MET A 118 4.59 0.71 -13.37
CA MET A 118 4.18 0.41 -12.01
C MET A 118 2.69 0.04 -11.93
N LYS A 119 1.80 0.74 -12.63
CA LYS A 119 0.38 0.34 -12.70
C LYS A 119 0.22 -1.12 -13.15
N ARG A 120 0.91 -1.52 -14.24
CA ARG A 120 0.90 -2.91 -14.74
C ARG A 120 1.50 -3.91 -13.76
N PHE A 121 2.62 -3.56 -13.11
CA PHE A 121 3.27 -4.44 -12.13
C PHE A 121 2.36 -4.69 -10.92
N TYR A 122 1.72 -3.63 -10.43
CA TYR A 122 0.88 -3.66 -9.23
C TYR A 122 -0.52 -4.24 -9.46
N THR A 123 -1.01 -4.34 -10.70
CA THR A 123 -2.22 -5.11 -11.05
C THR A 123 -2.13 -6.57 -10.59
N TYR A 124 -0.94 -7.16 -10.60
CA TYR A 124 -0.72 -8.58 -10.28
C TYR A 124 0.08 -8.77 -8.99
N THR A 125 -0.15 -7.90 -8.00
CA THR A 125 0.60 -7.84 -6.75
C THR A 125 -0.31 -8.01 -5.54
N LEU A 126 0.15 -8.73 -4.53
CA LEU A 126 -0.51 -8.80 -3.22
C LEU A 126 -0.23 -7.55 -2.40
N LEU A 127 -1.23 -7.05 -1.66
CA LEU A 127 -1.14 -5.83 -0.84
C LEU A 127 -0.51 -4.64 -1.60
N PRO A 128 -1.01 -4.31 -2.80
CA PRO A 128 -0.35 -3.36 -3.68
C PRO A 128 -0.29 -1.93 -3.11
N ALA A 129 -1.29 -1.53 -2.32
CA ALA A 129 -1.31 -0.22 -1.66
C ALA A 129 -0.16 -0.01 -0.66
N GLU A 130 0.39 -1.10 -0.09
CA GLU A 130 1.51 -1.02 0.85
C GLU A 130 2.86 -0.64 0.20
N SER A 131 2.99 -0.65 -1.13
CA SER A 131 4.28 -0.33 -1.78
C SER A 131 4.20 0.43 -3.10
N PHE A 132 3.03 0.46 -3.77
CA PHE A 132 2.87 1.18 -5.03
C PHE A 132 3.21 2.68 -4.88
N PHE A 133 2.60 3.35 -3.90
CA PHE A 133 2.78 4.79 -3.72
C PHE A 133 4.19 5.15 -3.26
N HIS A 134 4.81 4.33 -2.41
CA HIS A 134 6.21 4.50 -1.99
C HIS A 134 7.13 4.40 -3.21
N THR A 135 7.02 3.31 -3.96
CA THR A 135 7.87 3.03 -5.13
C THR A 135 7.70 4.12 -6.20
N VAL A 136 6.47 4.53 -6.51
CA VAL A 136 6.25 5.61 -7.49
C VAL A 136 6.79 6.95 -6.98
N LEU A 137 6.57 7.29 -5.71
CA LEU A 137 7.02 8.56 -5.16
C LEU A 137 8.55 8.68 -5.16
N GLU A 138 9.25 7.65 -4.66
CA GLU A 138 10.72 7.62 -4.56
C GLU A 138 11.41 7.72 -5.93
N ASN A 139 10.81 7.16 -6.98
CA ASN A 139 11.41 7.13 -8.32
C ASN A 139 10.88 8.24 -9.24
N SER A 140 9.98 9.10 -8.75
CA SER A 140 9.42 10.21 -9.54
C SER A 140 10.14 11.53 -9.31
N ALA A 141 9.82 12.54 -10.12
CA ALA A 141 10.21 13.93 -9.88
C ALA A 141 9.67 14.52 -8.55
N HIS A 142 8.79 13.80 -7.85
CA HIS A 142 8.25 14.20 -6.55
C HIS A 142 9.02 13.63 -5.36
N CYS A 143 10.13 12.92 -5.55
CA CYS A 143 10.87 12.23 -4.49
C CYS A 143 11.26 13.15 -3.30
N GLU A 144 11.63 14.42 -3.55
CA GLU A 144 11.99 15.40 -2.50
C GLU A 144 10.79 15.86 -1.63
N THR A 145 9.57 15.49 -2.02
CA THR A 145 8.36 15.80 -1.26
C THR A 145 8.01 14.74 -0.22
N MET A 146 8.67 13.58 -0.24
CA MET A 146 8.43 12.48 0.69
C MET A 146 8.85 12.83 2.12
N VAL A 147 8.00 12.47 3.07
CA VAL A 147 8.24 12.53 4.50
C VAL A 147 7.95 11.15 5.08
N ASP A 148 8.97 10.51 5.67
CA ASP A 148 8.89 9.14 6.24
C ASP A 148 8.14 9.10 7.60
N ASN A 149 6.89 9.56 7.55
CA ASN A 149 5.93 9.57 8.63
C ASN A 149 4.53 9.73 8.03
N ASN A 150 3.62 8.81 8.29
CA ASN A 150 2.25 8.86 7.81
C ASN A 150 1.26 9.53 8.78
N LEU A 151 1.76 10.19 9.83
CA LEU A 151 0.98 10.86 10.87
C LEU A 151 0.02 9.92 11.63
N ARG A 152 0.34 8.62 11.67
CA ARG A 152 -0.42 7.62 12.41
C ARG A 152 0.40 6.95 13.50
N LEU A 153 -0.31 6.65 14.58
CA LEU A 153 0.16 5.76 15.64
C LEU A 153 -0.54 4.42 15.48
N THR A 154 0.13 3.46 14.85
CA THR A 154 -0.42 2.11 14.70
C THR A 154 0.06 1.21 15.83
N ASN A 155 -0.87 0.71 16.64
CA ASN A 155 -0.56 -0.18 17.76
C ASN A 155 -0.31 -1.62 17.30
N TRP A 156 0.90 -1.88 16.82
CA TRP A 156 1.31 -3.21 16.36
C TRP A 156 1.71 -4.12 17.52
N ASN A 157 0.83 -5.04 17.92
CA ASN A 157 1.21 -6.17 18.77
C ASN A 157 1.35 -7.47 17.96
N ARG A 158 2.55 -7.73 17.44
CA ARG A 158 2.83 -8.89 16.58
C ARG A 158 2.50 -10.24 17.21
N LYS A 159 2.64 -10.37 18.54
CA LYS A 159 2.35 -11.63 19.24
C LYS A 159 0.87 -11.99 19.21
N LEU A 160 0.00 -10.98 19.12
CA LEU A 160 -1.45 -11.14 19.10
C LEU A 160 -2.05 -11.02 17.70
N GLY A 161 -1.47 -10.17 16.84
CA GLY A 161 -1.98 -9.89 15.48
C GLY A 161 -1.52 -10.88 14.40
N CYS A 162 -0.41 -11.59 14.63
CA CYS A 162 0.08 -12.63 13.72
C CYS A 162 0.21 -13.99 14.45
N PRO A 163 -0.88 -14.57 14.98
CA PRO A 163 -0.81 -15.82 15.71
C PRO A 163 -0.42 -16.97 14.78
N TRP A 164 0.73 -17.59 15.05
CA TRP A 164 1.23 -18.77 14.33
C TRP A 164 0.22 -19.92 14.34
N SER A 165 -0.61 -20.01 15.38
CA SER A 165 -1.59 -21.08 15.62
C SER A 165 -2.77 -21.12 14.64
N ARG A 166 -3.00 -20.07 13.83
CA ARG A 166 -3.93 -20.17 12.68
C ARG A 166 -3.26 -20.65 11.39
N CYS A 167 -1.93 -20.67 11.33
CA CYS A 167 -1.13 -21.22 10.25
C CYS A 167 -0.57 -22.58 10.68
N GLY A 168 -1.44 -23.56 10.91
CA GLY A 168 -1.07 -24.96 11.15
C GLY A 168 -0.61 -25.69 9.89
N GLY A 169 0.15 -25.01 9.02
CA GLY A 169 0.87 -25.60 7.90
C GLY A 169 2.30 -25.10 7.99
N THR A 170 3.27 -25.96 7.72
CA THR A 170 4.67 -25.57 7.51
C THR A 170 4.76 -24.38 6.55
N ALA A 171 5.90 -23.70 6.44
CA ALA A 171 6.10 -22.56 5.52
C ALA A 171 5.82 -22.88 4.02
N ASP A 172 5.43 -24.12 3.70
CA ASP A 172 4.90 -24.61 2.42
C ASP A 172 3.35 -24.65 2.32
N GLY A 173 2.62 -24.24 3.37
CA GLY A 173 1.22 -24.60 3.58
C GLY A 173 0.15 -23.56 3.21
N PHE A 174 0.51 -22.31 2.92
CA PHE A 174 -0.49 -21.30 2.47
C PHE A 174 -0.85 -21.44 0.97
N TYR A 175 -0.15 -22.33 0.24
CA TYR A 175 -0.27 -22.50 -1.22
C TYR A 175 -0.38 -23.95 -1.70
N LYS A 176 -0.69 -24.90 -0.81
CA LYS A 176 -1.03 -26.28 -1.19
C LYS A 176 -2.50 -26.55 -0.85
N ARG A 177 -3.40 -25.92 -1.59
CA ARG A 177 -4.65 -26.59 -1.99
C ARG A 177 -4.59 -26.70 -3.50
N ASN A 178 -4.62 -27.95 -3.94
CA ASN A 178 -4.27 -28.40 -5.27
C ASN A 178 -5.11 -27.69 -6.34
N SER A 179 -4.50 -27.52 -7.51
CA SER A 179 -5.18 -27.56 -8.81
C SER A 179 -6.32 -28.58 -8.77
N CYS A 180 -7.51 -28.20 -9.26
CA CYS A 180 -8.70 -29.05 -9.43
C CYS A 180 -8.94 -30.13 -8.35
#